data_AF-A0A7T1Y669-F1
#
_entry.id   AF-A0A7T1Y669-F1
#
_cell.length_a   1.000
_cell.length_b   1.000
_cell.length_c   1.000
_cell.angle_alpha   90.00
_cell.angle_beta   90.00
_cell.angle_gamma   90.00
#
_symmetry.space_group_name_H-M   'P 1'
#
loop_
_entity.id
_entity.type
_entity.pdbx_description
1 polymer ?
#
loop_
_entity_poly.entity_id
_entity_poly.type
_entity_poly.pdbx_seq_one_letter_code
_entity_poly.pdbx_strand_id
1 'polypeptide(L)'
;MRLRSLLHKELIQFFRDPVVLFLIFWLYTIEVVICVYALGMEMRDLPLAVVDADESPISRRLIDDFVAGGNFRLVAHLRDVAAAEPYLERGEAQAVLVIPVDFERELYRGSGQALQFVIDGSNANTAAVARGYALQTVEAFRMRQGTLDERPLATVTAQLRTWYNPDQTNVNFTVLAMIALAGLMIGVVHPAASIVREKEVGTIEQLMVTPIRRGELFIAKTVPTLLIGLIAVLPSLALVGWFGVPVRGNLSLFFALTALFLFSAIGLGVLVAAVSRTLQQALLLAFFGLFPLMFLSGTMVPVESMPNLLQRLSLASPLRHYLEITLGIFLKGVGMEILWPHALALVVIGMPLYLAAWLIFRRLP
;
A
#
# COMPACT_ATOMS: atom_id res chain seq x y z
N MET A 1 -32.93 -11.40 -24.61
CA MET A 1 -32.33 -12.75 -24.72
C MET A 1 -30.88 -12.71 -25.23
N ARG A 2 -30.54 -11.92 -26.26
CA ARG A 2 -29.18 -11.84 -26.85
C ARG A 2 -28.07 -11.34 -25.90
N LEU A 3 -28.29 -10.27 -25.15
CA LEU A 3 -27.29 -9.78 -24.17
C LEU A 3 -27.00 -10.83 -23.09
N ARG A 4 -28.03 -11.52 -22.59
CA ARG A 4 -27.89 -12.57 -21.57
C ARG A 4 -27.05 -13.74 -22.09
N SER A 5 -27.24 -14.18 -23.34
CA SER A 5 -26.42 -15.24 -23.92
C SER A 5 -24.96 -14.82 -24.11
N LEU A 6 -24.71 -13.56 -24.48
CA LEU A 6 -23.34 -13.04 -24.58
C LEU A 6 -22.65 -12.98 -23.21
N LEU A 7 -23.33 -12.45 -22.19
CA LEU A 7 -22.82 -12.44 -20.82
C LEU A 7 -22.53 -13.85 -20.31
N HIS A 8 -23.43 -14.81 -20.59
CA HIS A 8 -23.24 -16.19 -20.19
C HIS A 8 -22.05 -16.85 -20.90
N LYS A 9 -21.87 -16.59 -22.21
CA LYS A 9 -20.69 -17.04 -22.97
C LYS A 9 -19.39 -16.56 -22.31
N GLU A 10 -19.29 -15.27 -22.03
CA GLU A 10 -18.07 -14.66 -21.49
C GLU A 10 -17.75 -15.20 -20.09
N LEU A 11 -18.76 -15.39 -19.24
CA LEU A 11 -18.57 -16.02 -17.93
C LEU A 11 -18.09 -17.47 -18.07
N ILE A 12 -18.67 -18.26 -18.97
CA ILE A 12 -18.20 -19.63 -19.22
C ILE A 12 -16.76 -19.63 -19.74
N GLN A 13 -16.44 -18.77 -20.69
CA GLN A 13 -15.10 -18.68 -21.27
C GLN A 13 -14.06 -18.36 -20.19
N PHE A 14 -14.39 -17.43 -19.29
CA PHE A 14 -13.56 -17.10 -18.14
C PHE A 14 -13.33 -18.30 -17.21
N PHE A 15 -14.40 -18.94 -16.73
CA PHE A 15 -14.28 -20.08 -15.80
C PHE A 15 -13.63 -21.32 -16.44
N ARG A 16 -13.49 -21.34 -17.76
CA ARG A 16 -12.81 -22.41 -18.51
C ARG A 16 -11.39 -22.03 -18.94
N ASP A 17 -10.94 -20.79 -18.71
CA ASP A 17 -9.58 -20.36 -19.01
C ASP A 17 -8.68 -20.60 -17.78
N PRO A 18 -7.89 -21.70 -17.75
CA PRO A 18 -7.08 -22.02 -16.58
C PRO A 18 -5.97 -20.99 -16.35
N VAL A 19 -5.53 -20.28 -17.39
CA VAL A 19 -4.48 -19.26 -17.28
C VAL A 19 -5.03 -18.04 -16.54
N VAL A 20 -6.24 -17.60 -16.88
CA VAL A 20 -6.88 -16.48 -16.19
C VAL A 20 -7.22 -16.85 -14.75
N LEU A 21 -7.78 -18.05 -14.50
CA LEU A 21 -8.07 -18.49 -13.13
C LEU A 21 -6.80 -18.59 -12.28
N PHE A 22 -5.72 -19.15 -12.85
CA PHE A 22 -4.42 -19.20 -12.17
C PHE A 22 -3.88 -17.80 -11.89
N LEU A 23 -3.95 -16.88 -12.85
CA LEU A 23 -3.51 -15.50 -12.66
C LEU A 23 -4.27 -14.80 -11.52
N ILE A 24 -5.59 -14.98 -11.46
CA ILE A 24 -6.40 -14.38 -10.40
C ILE A 24 -6.04 -14.97 -9.04
N PHE A 25 -5.94 -16.29 -8.96
CA PHE A 25 -5.51 -16.96 -7.73
C PHE A 25 -4.13 -16.47 -7.31
N TRP A 26 -3.18 -16.37 -8.24
CA TRP A 26 -1.85 -15.84 -7.99
C TRP A 26 -1.89 -14.42 -7.42
N LEU A 27 -2.52 -13.47 -8.12
CA LEU A 27 -2.54 -12.05 -7.74
C LEU A 27 -3.25 -11.82 -6.40
N TYR A 28 -4.37 -12.52 -6.14
CA TYR A 28 -5.17 -12.33 -4.93
C TYR A 28 -4.77 -13.21 -3.75
N THR A 29 -3.87 -14.18 -3.93
CA THR A 29 -3.44 -15.05 -2.84
C THR A 29 -1.93 -15.19 -2.74
N ILE A 30 -1.28 -15.82 -3.72
CA ILE A 30 0.15 -16.15 -3.66
C ILE A 30 0.99 -14.87 -3.56
N GLU A 31 0.72 -13.89 -4.41
CA GLU A 31 1.43 -12.60 -4.40
C GLU A 31 1.23 -11.86 -3.08
N VAL A 32 -0.01 -11.81 -2.56
CA VAL A 32 -0.31 -11.20 -1.24
C VAL A 32 0.52 -11.86 -0.14
N VAL A 33 0.52 -13.20 -0.08
CA VAL A 33 1.26 -13.95 0.93
C VAL A 33 2.76 -13.68 0.83
N ILE A 34 3.32 -13.77 -0.38
CA ILE A 34 4.75 -13.49 -0.63
C ILE A 34 5.09 -12.06 -0.18
N CYS A 35 4.31 -11.06 -0.59
CA CYS A 35 4.56 -9.67 -0.24
C CYS A 35 4.41 -9.40 1.25
N VAL A 36 3.46 -10.04 1.95
CA VAL A 36 3.34 -9.89 3.40
C VAL A 36 4.53 -10.49 4.14
N TYR A 37 5.03 -11.66 3.73
CA TYR A 37 6.25 -12.21 4.33
C TYR A 37 7.51 -11.41 3.97
N ALA A 38 7.56 -10.81 2.77
CA ALA A 38 8.72 -10.05 2.31
C ALA A 38 8.76 -8.60 2.84
N LEU A 39 7.60 -7.94 2.96
CA LEU A 39 7.48 -6.50 3.27
C LEU A 39 6.78 -6.23 4.62
N GLY A 40 6.03 -7.22 5.12
CA GLY A 40 5.20 -7.08 6.31
C GLY A 40 5.93 -7.41 7.62
N MET A 41 7.04 -8.16 7.58
CA MET A 41 7.80 -8.49 8.77
C MET A 41 8.63 -7.30 9.25
N GLU A 42 8.54 -7.01 10.55
CA GLU A 42 9.31 -5.95 11.22
C GLU A 42 10.81 -6.16 11.04
N MET A 43 11.54 -5.08 10.74
CA MET A 43 12.99 -5.09 10.89
C MET A 43 13.32 -5.14 12.38
N ARG A 44 13.54 -6.36 12.90
CA ARG A 44 14.06 -6.61 14.24
C ARG A 44 15.58 -6.60 14.22
N ASP A 45 16.19 -6.39 15.39
CA ASP A 45 17.64 -6.43 15.59
C ASP A 45 18.45 -5.39 14.78
N LEU A 46 17.93 -4.18 14.62
CA LEU A 46 18.66 -3.06 14.01
C LEU A 46 19.99 -2.82 14.77
N PRO A 47 21.16 -2.93 14.12
CA PRO A 47 22.44 -2.71 14.76
C PRO A 47 22.55 -1.27 15.30
N LEU A 48 22.61 -1.14 16.62
CA LEU A 48 22.69 0.14 17.33
C LEU A 48 24.06 0.27 18.00
N ALA A 49 24.79 1.34 17.68
CA ALA A 49 25.91 1.78 18.51
C ALA A 49 25.43 2.86 19.48
N VAL A 50 26.04 2.93 20.65
CA VAL A 50 25.71 3.95 21.66
C VAL A 50 26.96 4.72 22.02
N VAL A 51 26.85 6.04 22.06
CA VAL A 51 27.83 6.95 22.64
C VAL A 51 27.24 7.49 23.94
N ASP A 52 27.70 6.99 25.08
CA ASP A 52 27.25 7.44 26.40
C ASP A 52 28.33 8.33 27.04
N ALA A 53 28.11 9.64 26.99
CA ALA A 53 29.02 10.60 27.62
C ALA A 53 28.63 10.94 29.07
N ASP A 54 27.48 10.46 29.55
CA ASP A 54 26.99 10.69 30.92
C ASP A 54 27.39 9.55 31.87
N GLU A 55 27.43 8.32 31.36
CA GLU A 55 27.75 7.07 32.08
C GLU A 55 26.89 6.81 33.34
N SER A 56 25.74 7.49 33.47
CA SER A 56 24.87 7.48 34.64
C SER A 56 23.95 6.25 34.73
N PRO A 57 23.34 5.97 35.91
CA PRO A 57 22.31 4.95 36.01
C PRO A 57 21.09 5.23 35.11
N ILE A 58 20.82 6.51 34.84
CA ILE A 58 19.69 6.94 34.01
C ILE A 58 20.00 6.76 32.52
N SER A 59 21.21 7.08 32.05
CA SER A 59 21.64 6.81 30.66
C SER A 59 21.60 5.31 30.36
N ARG A 60 22.08 4.46 31.28
CA ARG A 60 22.05 2.99 31.16
C ARG A 60 20.64 2.44 31.03
N ARG A 61 19.69 2.93 31.83
CA ARG A 61 18.27 2.52 31.73
C ARG A 61 17.67 2.89 30.37
N LEU A 62 18.00 4.07 29.84
CA LEU A 62 17.56 4.46 28.50
C LEU A 62 18.12 3.49 27.44
N ILE A 63 19.40 3.16 27.52
CA ILE A 63 20.03 2.18 26.61
C ILE A 63 19.35 0.82 26.71
N ASP A 64 19.10 0.35 27.94
CA ASP A 64 18.40 -0.92 28.19
C ASP A 64 17.00 -0.91 27.58
N ASP A 65 16.26 0.21 27.64
CA ASP A 65 14.95 0.35 27.00
C ASP A 65 15.03 0.24 25.45
N PHE A 66 16.09 0.78 24.84
CA PHE A 66 16.32 0.64 23.40
C PHE A 66 16.56 -0.82 22.99
N VAL A 67 17.28 -1.59 23.82
CA VAL A 67 17.61 -2.99 23.54
C VAL A 67 16.48 -3.95 23.93
N ALA A 68 15.80 -3.70 25.05
CA ALA A 68 14.75 -4.57 25.59
C ALA A 68 13.53 -4.69 24.67
N GLY A 69 13.27 -3.66 23.83
CA GLY A 69 12.21 -3.69 22.83
C GLY A 69 12.43 -4.68 21.68
N GLY A 70 13.63 -5.27 21.52
CA GLY A 70 13.96 -6.21 20.44
C GLY A 70 14.06 -5.57 19.04
N ASN A 71 13.78 -4.27 18.93
CA ASN A 71 13.90 -3.51 17.69
C ASN A 71 15.36 -3.17 17.39
N PHE A 72 16.18 -2.95 18.43
CA PHE A 72 17.60 -2.63 18.32
C PHE A 72 18.46 -3.69 18.99
N ARG A 73 19.58 -4.02 18.34
CA ARG A 73 20.62 -4.88 18.90
C ARG A 73 21.87 -4.04 19.13
N LEU A 74 22.30 -3.93 20.39
CA LEU A 74 23.50 -3.21 20.75
C LEU A 74 24.73 -3.91 20.15
N VAL A 75 25.48 -3.21 19.30
CA VAL A 75 26.70 -3.74 18.66
C VAL A 75 27.98 -3.12 19.21
N ALA A 76 27.90 -1.89 19.73
CA ALA A 76 29.06 -1.21 20.30
C ALA A 76 28.64 -0.17 21.36
N HIS A 77 29.45 -0.06 22.40
CA HIS A 77 29.40 1.03 23.37
C HIS A 77 30.66 1.85 23.20
N LEU A 78 30.50 3.10 22.78
CA LEU A 78 31.54 4.01 22.35
C LEU A 78 31.60 5.22 23.29
N ARG A 79 32.77 5.86 23.36
CA ARG A 79 33.01 7.02 24.24
C ARG A 79 32.87 8.36 23.53
N ASP A 80 32.94 8.37 22.20
CA ASP A 80 32.94 9.58 21.39
C ASP A 80 32.15 9.37 20.10
N VAL A 81 31.51 10.43 19.62
CA VAL A 81 30.75 10.48 18.36
C VAL A 81 31.67 10.20 17.18
N ALA A 82 32.91 10.69 17.21
CA ALA A 82 33.91 10.40 16.18
C ALA A 82 34.25 8.91 16.08
N ALA A 83 34.13 8.16 17.18
CA ALA A 83 34.34 6.71 17.17
C ALA A 83 33.15 5.95 16.57
N ALA A 84 31.98 6.59 16.43
CA ALA A 84 30.77 5.97 15.89
C ALA A 84 30.66 6.06 14.36
N GLU A 85 31.29 7.07 13.75
CA GLU A 85 31.28 7.28 12.30
C GLU A 85 31.83 6.05 11.52
N PRO A 86 32.96 5.43 11.90
CA PRO A 86 33.44 4.23 11.21
C PRO A 86 32.51 3.01 11.32
N TYR A 87 31.68 2.93 12.36
CA TYR A 87 30.69 1.86 12.50
C TYR A 87 29.52 2.04 11.52
N LEU A 88 29.11 3.28 11.28
CA LEU A 88 28.12 3.61 10.25
C LEU A 88 28.70 3.37 8.85
N GLU A 89 29.93 3.84 8.57
CA GLU A 89 30.58 3.68 7.27
C GLU A 89 30.79 2.20 6.87
N ARG A 90 31.14 1.35 7.84
CA ARG A 90 31.32 -0.10 7.61
C ARG A 90 30.00 -0.89 7.64
N GLY A 91 28.87 -0.26 7.95
CA GLY A 91 27.58 -0.92 8.10
C GLY A 91 27.48 -1.85 9.31
N GLU A 92 28.42 -1.74 10.26
CA GLU A 92 28.42 -2.49 11.52
C GLU A 92 27.34 -1.98 12.48
N ALA A 93 27.04 -0.67 12.42
CA ALA A 93 25.88 -0.04 13.03
C ALA A 93 25.03 0.62 11.94
N GLN A 94 23.70 0.58 12.09
CA GLN A 94 22.75 1.31 11.23
C GLN A 94 22.17 2.54 11.93
N ALA A 95 22.32 2.62 13.25
CA ALA A 95 21.98 3.79 14.03
C ALA A 95 22.99 4.01 15.16
N VAL A 96 23.11 5.26 15.60
CA VAL A 96 23.92 5.70 16.73
C VAL A 96 23.06 6.54 17.66
N LEU A 97 22.92 6.12 18.91
CA LEU A 97 22.34 6.92 19.98
C LEU A 97 23.45 7.67 20.70
N VAL A 98 23.38 9.00 20.77
CA VAL A 98 24.33 9.85 21.48
C VAL A 98 23.64 10.47 22.68
N ILE A 99 24.13 10.11 23.86
CA ILE A 99 23.69 10.64 25.15
C ILE A 99 24.72 11.69 25.60
N PRO A 100 24.32 12.97 25.74
CA PRO A 100 25.24 14.05 26.08
C PRO A 100 25.69 13.97 27.54
N VAL A 101 26.78 14.67 27.86
CA VAL A 101 27.25 14.86 29.24
C VAL A 101 26.16 15.54 30.08
N ASP A 102 26.07 15.14 31.35
CA ASP A 102 25.14 15.68 32.35
C ASP A 102 23.65 15.38 32.08
N PHE A 103 23.35 14.34 31.29
CA PHE A 103 21.99 13.92 30.94
C PHE A 103 21.10 13.68 32.14
N GLU A 104 21.57 12.91 33.13
CA GLU A 104 20.83 12.69 34.37
C GLU A 104 20.52 14.01 35.08
N ARG A 105 21.53 14.89 35.19
CA ARG A 105 21.42 16.15 35.94
C ARG A 105 20.46 17.14 35.29
N GLU A 106 20.49 17.28 33.96
CA GLU A 106 19.60 18.16 33.21
C GLU A 106 18.16 17.62 33.19
N LEU A 107 17.99 16.30 33.12
CA LEU A 107 16.68 15.66 33.23
C LEU A 107 16.01 15.99 34.57
N TYR A 108 16.74 15.91 35.69
CA TYR A 108 16.24 16.28 37.03
C TYR A 108 15.96 17.79 37.20
N ARG A 109 16.63 18.64 36.42
CA ARG A 109 16.40 20.10 36.42
C ARG A 109 15.17 20.51 35.63
N GLY A 110 14.55 19.61 34.87
CA GLY A 110 13.44 19.91 33.98
C GLY A 110 13.85 20.68 32.71
N SER A 111 15.14 20.92 32.52
CA SER A 111 15.72 21.42 31.27
C SER A 111 15.87 20.22 30.33
N GLY A 112 14.82 19.91 29.58
CA GLY A 112 14.86 18.82 28.61
C GLY A 112 16.09 18.93 27.70
N GLN A 113 16.97 17.92 27.76
CA GLN A 113 18.19 17.90 26.96
C GLN A 113 17.95 17.15 25.65
N ALA A 114 18.56 17.65 24.56
CA ALA A 114 18.44 17.03 23.26
C ALA A 114 19.31 15.76 23.18
N LEU A 115 18.67 14.60 23.09
CA LEU A 115 19.31 13.36 22.65
C LEU A 115 19.52 13.42 21.14
N GLN A 116 20.68 12.96 20.66
CA GLN A 116 20.92 12.84 19.23
C GLN A 116 20.82 11.39 18.80
N PHE A 117 20.05 11.13 17.75
CA PHE A 117 19.91 9.81 17.14
C PHE A 117 20.31 9.92 15.67
N VAL A 118 21.47 9.40 15.34
CA VAL A 118 22.04 9.40 13.98
C VAL A 118 21.71 8.08 13.32
N ILE A 119 21.27 8.10 12.06
CA ILE A 119 20.84 6.89 11.34
C ILE A 119 21.50 6.89 9.98
N ASP A 120 21.93 5.70 9.52
CA ASP A 120 22.31 5.51 8.12
C ASP A 120 21.08 5.69 7.21
N GLY A 121 21.09 6.77 6.45
CA GLY A 121 20.04 7.14 5.51
C GLY A 121 20.09 6.41 4.17
N SER A 122 21.04 5.50 3.95
CA SER A 122 21.22 4.78 2.68
C SER A 122 19.97 3.98 2.28
N ASN A 123 19.21 3.48 3.26
CA ASN A 123 17.87 2.95 3.06
C ASN A 123 16.84 3.81 3.81
N ALA A 124 16.10 4.63 3.08
CA ALA A 124 15.12 5.57 3.64
C ALA A 124 14.00 4.87 4.45
N ASN A 125 13.60 3.66 4.05
CA ASN A 125 12.56 2.91 4.77
C ASN A 125 13.09 2.40 6.12
N THR A 126 14.27 1.80 6.13
CA THR A 126 14.95 1.37 7.36
C THR A 126 15.19 2.55 8.29
N ALA A 127 15.65 3.68 7.75
CA ALA A 127 15.89 4.87 8.53
C ALA A 127 14.60 5.46 9.14
N ALA A 128 13.50 5.46 8.39
CA ALA A 128 12.20 5.91 8.89
C ALA A 128 11.66 5.02 10.01
N VAL A 129 11.80 3.70 9.88
CA VAL A 129 11.40 2.70 10.90
C VAL A 129 12.25 2.86 12.16
N ALA A 130 13.59 2.89 12.03
CA ALA A 130 14.51 3.09 13.15
C ALA A 130 14.22 4.41 13.90
N ARG A 131 13.96 5.50 13.16
CA ARG A 131 13.55 6.79 13.76
C ARG A 131 12.24 6.66 14.54
N GLY A 132 11.25 5.96 13.99
CA GLY A 132 9.97 5.73 14.64
C GLY A 132 10.13 4.99 15.98
N TYR A 133 10.88 3.89 15.97
CA TYR A 133 11.19 3.14 17.19
C TYR A 133 11.96 3.97 18.22
N ALA A 134 12.97 4.74 17.78
CA ALA A 134 13.73 5.59 18.69
C ALA A 134 12.86 6.65 19.38
N LEU A 135 12.00 7.34 18.63
CA LEU A 135 11.07 8.33 19.19
C LEU A 135 10.09 7.68 20.19
N GLN A 136 9.59 6.49 19.88
CA GLN A 136 8.68 5.76 20.78
C GLN A 136 9.38 5.34 22.07
N THR A 137 10.61 4.83 21.99
CA THR A 137 11.39 4.42 23.17
C THR A 137 11.69 5.62 24.06
N VAL A 138 12.10 6.76 23.48
CA VAL A 138 12.37 8.00 24.23
C VAL A 138 11.10 8.51 24.90
N GLU A 139 9.95 8.51 24.21
CA GLU A 139 8.69 8.95 24.82
C GLU A 139 8.24 7.99 25.93
N ALA A 140 8.37 6.68 25.75
CA ALA A 140 8.06 5.70 26.79
C ALA A 140 8.98 5.81 28.02
N PHE A 141 10.25 6.15 27.82
CA PHE A 141 11.19 6.45 28.89
C PHE A 141 10.78 7.72 29.65
N ARG A 142 10.44 8.79 28.92
CA ARG A 142 9.96 10.06 29.50
C ARG A 142 8.71 9.86 30.36
N MET A 143 7.74 9.07 29.90
CA MET A 143 6.51 8.78 30.65
C MET A 143 6.77 8.06 31.97
N ARG A 144 7.75 7.14 32.01
CA ARG A 144 8.13 6.39 33.22
C ARG A 144 8.94 7.25 34.21
N GLN A 145 9.80 8.11 33.69
CA GLN A 145 10.56 9.08 34.49
C GLN A 145 9.65 10.10 35.19
N GLY A 146 8.65 10.62 34.47
CA GLY A 146 7.70 11.61 35.01
C GLY A 146 6.80 11.09 36.14
N THR A 147 6.78 9.77 36.39
CA THR A 147 6.02 9.16 37.51
C THR A 147 6.83 8.94 38.79
N LEU A 148 8.15 9.18 38.79
CA LEU A 148 9.05 8.82 39.90
C LEU A 148 9.41 9.98 40.86
N ASP A 149 9.11 11.24 40.53
CA ASP A 149 9.42 12.40 41.40
C ASP A 149 8.17 13.23 41.75
N GLU A 150 7.96 13.49 43.05
CA GLU A 150 6.85 14.24 43.65
C GLU A 150 6.83 15.77 43.34
N ARG A 151 7.43 16.22 42.24
CA ARG A 151 7.25 17.58 41.74
C ARG A 151 6.69 17.53 40.33
N PRO A 152 5.37 17.77 40.16
CA PRO A 152 4.79 17.79 38.83
C PRO A 152 5.26 19.06 38.14
N LEU A 153 6.38 18.99 37.43
CA LEU A 153 6.52 19.78 36.22
C LEU A 153 5.26 19.46 35.41
N ALA A 154 4.49 20.49 35.04
CA ALA A 154 3.36 20.37 34.13
C ALA A 154 3.89 19.95 32.75
N THR A 155 4.34 18.71 32.69
CA THR A 155 4.85 18.05 31.52
C THR A 155 3.59 17.67 30.81
N VAL A 156 3.23 18.47 29.80
CA VAL A 156 2.28 18.08 28.77
C VAL A 156 2.85 16.79 28.18
N THR A 157 2.39 15.67 28.73
CA THR A 157 2.75 14.32 28.36
C THR A 157 1.86 13.99 27.18
N ALA A 158 2.43 14.07 25.99
CA ALA A 158 1.75 13.66 24.78
C ALA A 158 1.63 12.15 24.84
N GLN A 159 0.50 11.64 25.34
CA GLN A 159 0.21 10.22 25.25
C GLN A 159 0.09 9.84 23.78
N LEU A 160 1.19 9.33 23.21
CA LEU A 160 1.23 8.85 21.85
C LEU A 160 0.39 7.57 21.77
N ARG A 161 -0.90 7.75 21.49
CA ARG A 161 -1.81 6.65 21.20
C ARG A 161 -1.89 6.50 19.69
N THR A 162 -1.34 5.41 19.16
CA THR A 162 -1.56 5.03 17.76
C THR A 162 -2.95 4.43 17.64
N TRP A 163 -3.88 5.16 17.01
CA TRP A 163 -5.29 4.75 16.90
C TRP A 163 -5.50 3.55 15.97
N TYR A 164 -4.65 3.43 14.94
CA TYR A 164 -4.76 2.39 13.92
C TYR A 164 -3.38 1.75 13.75
N ASN A 165 -3.25 0.47 14.12
CA ASN A 165 -2.00 -0.32 14.16
C ASN A 165 -1.13 -0.12 15.42
N PRO A 166 -1.60 -0.53 16.62
CA PRO A 166 -0.82 -0.43 17.86
C PRO A 166 0.47 -1.26 17.80
N ASP A 167 0.45 -2.39 17.09
CA ASP A 167 1.60 -3.28 16.91
C ASP A 167 2.59 -2.77 15.85
N GLN A 168 2.28 -1.67 15.15
CA GLN A 168 3.14 -1.01 14.15
C GLN A 168 3.69 -1.91 13.03
N THR A 169 3.04 -3.05 12.77
CA THR A 169 3.43 -3.96 11.69
C THR A 169 3.00 -3.43 10.32
N ASN A 170 3.79 -3.70 9.29
CA ASN A 170 3.41 -3.33 7.92
C ASN A 170 2.45 -4.35 7.27
N VAL A 171 2.08 -5.41 7.98
CA VAL A 171 1.20 -6.49 7.51
C VAL A 171 -0.15 -5.94 7.04
N ASN A 172 -0.81 -5.14 7.90
CA ASN A 172 -2.14 -4.57 7.61
C ASN A 172 -2.15 -3.74 6.33
N PHE A 173 -1.17 -2.85 6.17
CA PHE A 173 -1.04 -2.03 4.98
C PHE A 173 -0.73 -2.89 3.75
N THR A 174 0.22 -3.82 3.86
CA THR A 174 0.67 -4.66 2.75
C THR A 174 -0.47 -5.53 2.20
N VAL A 175 -1.25 -6.20 3.05
CA VAL A 175 -2.40 -7.00 2.61
C VAL A 175 -3.38 -6.15 1.81
N LEU A 176 -3.79 -5.01 2.37
CA LEU A 176 -4.80 -4.13 1.75
C LEU A 176 -4.29 -3.47 0.46
N ALA A 177 -3.01 -3.08 0.43
CA ALA A 177 -2.37 -2.53 -0.75
C ALA A 177 -2.27 -3.56 -1.88
N MET A 178 -1.97 -4.82 -1.58
CA MET A 178 -1.91 -5.89 -2.58
C MET A 178 -3.29 -6.22 -3.13
N ILE A 179 -4.35 -6.19 -2.31
CA ILE A 179 -5.74 -6.31 -2.80
C ILE A 179 -6.06 -5.18 -3.79
N ALA A 180 -5.66 -3.95 -3.47
CA ALA A 180 -5.87 -2.81 -4.35
C ALA A 180 -5.12 -2.97 -5.68
N LEU A 181 -3.87 -3.41 -5.63
CA LEU A 181 -3.02 -3.65 -6.79
C LEU A 181 -3.56 -4.79 -7.67
N ALA A 182 -3.94 -5.91 -7.08
CA ALA A 182 -4.53 -7.05 -7.77
C ALA A 182 -5.83 -6.66 -8.50
N GLY A 183 -6.65 -5.80 -7.88
CA GLY A 183 -7.81 -5.18 -8.51
C GLY A 183 -7.47 -4.38 -9.76
N LEU A 184 -6.43 -3.55 -9.70
CA LEU A 184 -5.96 -2.80 -10.87
C LEU A 184 -5.47 -3.73 -11.97
N MET A 185 -4.65 -4.72 -11.63
CA MET A 185 -4.06 -5.64 -12.60
C MET A 185 -5.14 -6.46 -13.31
N ILE A 186 -6.09 -7.08 -12.59
CA ILE A 186 -7.22 -7.76 -13.23
C ILE A 186 -8.02 -6.79 -14.08
N GLY A 187 -8.39 -5.63 -13.51
CA GLY A 187 -9.25 -4.65 -14.16
C GLY A 187 -8.68 -4.14 -15.47
N VAL A 188 -7.35 -4.05 -15.61
CA VAL A 188 -6.69 -3.62 -16.85
C VAL A 188 -6.35 -4.80 -17.76
N VAL A 189 -5.69 -5.83 -17.24
CA VAL A 189 -5.10 -6.91 -18.05
C VAL A 189 -6.16 -7.84 -18.63
N HIS A 190 -7.18 -8.22 -17.85
CA HIS A 190 -8.20 -9.15 -18.31
C HIS A 190 -9.01 -8.62 -19.51
N PRO A 191 -9.60 -7.41 -19.48
CA PRO A 191 -10.34 -6.89 -20.62
C PRO A 191 -9.41 -6.57 -21.80
N ALA A 192 -8.17 -6.13 -21.54
CA ALA A 192 -7.18 -5.92 -22.59
C ALA A 192 -6.88 -7.22 -23.36
N ALA A 193 -6.53 -8.28 -22.63
CA ALA A 193 -6.23 -9.59 -23.21
C ALA A 193 -7.43 -10.21 -23.91
N SER A 194 -8.63 -10.17 -23.29
CA SER A 194 -9.85 -10.76 -23.86
C SER A 194 -10.21 -10.12 -25.21
N ILE A 195 -10.19 -8.79 -25.30
CA ILE A 195 -10.51 -8.07 -26.54
C ILE A 195 -9.43 -8.29 -27.59
N VAL A 196 -8.15 -8.19 -27.22
CA VAL A 196 -7.05 -8.32 -28.19
C VAL A 196 -6.93 -9.74 -28.72
N ARG A 197 -7.16 -10.75 -27.90
CA ARG A 197 -7.14 -12.15 -28.35
C ARG A 197 -8.24 -12.42 -29.38
N GLU A 198 -9.44 -11.87 -29.20
CA GLU A 198 -10.51 -12.00 -30.19
C GLU A 198 -10.25 -11.17 -31.45
N LYS A 199 -9.54 -10.04 -31.33
CA LYS A 199 -9.08 -9.24 -32.48
C LYS A 199 -8.04 -10.00 -33.30
N GLU A 200 -7.05 -10.59 -32.63
CA GLU A 200 -5.94 -11.32 -33.25
C GLU A 200 -6.42 -12.58 -33.99
N VAL A 201 -7.47 -13.23 -33.49
CA VAL A 201 -8.10 -14.42 -34.11
C VAL A 201 -9.24 -14.05 -35.07
N GLY A 202 -9.58 -12.76 -35.23
CA GLY A 202 -10.63 -12.28 -36.15
C GLY A 202 -12.08 -12.55 -35.69
N THR A 203 -12.28 -12.98 -34.44
CA THR A 203 -13.61 -13.24 -33.88
C THR A 203 -14.42 -11.95 -33.68
N ILE A 204 -13.76 -10.81 -33.40
CA ILE A 204 -14.43 -9.52 -33.26
C ILE A 204 -15.11 -9.11 -34.57
N GLU A 205 -14.43 -9.25 -35.71
CA GLU A 205 -14.97 -8.89 -37.03
C GLU A 205 -16.17 -9.78 -37.39
N GLN A 206 -16.08 -11.07 -37.08
CA GLN A 206 -17.19 -12.03 -37.26
C GLN A 206 -18.40 -11.67 -36.39
N LEU A 207 -18.20 -11.24 -35.15
CA LEU A 207 -19.30 -10.81 -34.28
C LEU A 207 -19.92 -9.49 -34.75
N MET A 208 -19.14 -8.61 -35.38
CA MET A 208 -19.62 -7.32 -35.88
C MET A 208 -20.50 -7.40 -37.11
N VAL A 209 -20.44 -8.49 -37.89
CA VAL A 209 -21.35 -8.75 -39.01
C VAL A 209 -22.66 -9.43 -38.60
N THR A 210 -22.77 -9.89 -37.35
CA THR A 210 -24.02 -10.44 -36.80
C THR A 210 -25.00 -9.31 -36.41
N PRO A 211 -26.31 -9.57 -36.24
CA PRO A 211 -27.29 -8.54 -35.83
C PRO A 211 -27.17 -8.14 -34.34
N ILE A 212 -25.96 -8.15 -33.77
CA ILE A 212 -25.64 -7.75 -32.40
C ILE A 212 -25.26 -6.27 -32.40
N ARG A 213 -25.82 -5.49 -31.46
CA ARG A 213 -25.46 -4.06 -31.35
C ARG A 213 -24.07 -3.91 -30.73
N ARG A 214 -23.26 -2.96 -31.23
CA ARG A 214 -21.92 -2.67 -30.68
C ARG A 214 -21.93 -2.42 -29.16
N GLY A 215 -22.98 -1.76 -28.65
CA GLY A 215 -23.16 -1.54 -27.21
C GLY A 215 -23.44 -2.81 -26.42
N GLU A 216 -24.16 -3.78 -26.98
CA GLU A 216 -24.39 -5.08 -26.34
C GLU A 216 -23.09 -5.88 -26.23
N LEU A 217 -22.25 -5.85 -27.29
CA LEU A 217 -20.95 -6.50 -27.28
C LEU A 217 -19.99 -5.86 -26.25
N PHE A 218 -19.98 -4.53 -26.18
CA PHE A 218 -19.17 -3.80 -25.21
C PHE A 218 -19.58 -4.10 -23.75
N ILE A 219 -20.88 -4.07 -23.46
CA ILE A 219 -21.41 -4.46 -22.15
C ILE A 219 -21.10 -5.93 -21.85
N ALA A 220 -21.24 -6.81 -22.85
CA ALA A 220 -20.91 -8.22 -22.70
C ALA A 220 -19.43 -8.46 -22.37
N LYS A 221 -18.50 -7.60 -22.81
CA LYS A 221 -17.07 -7.73 -22.44
C LYS A 221 -16.71 -7.10 -21.11
N THR A 222 -17.33 -5.97 -20.78
CA THR A 222 -16.98 -5.20 -19.58
C THR A 222 -17.67 -5.70 -18.31
N VAL A 223 -18.95 -6.08 -18.37
CA VAL A 223 -19.73 -6.53 -17.19
C VAL A 223 -19.21 -7.85 -16.60
N PRO A 224 -18.87 -8.89 -17.37
CA PRO A 224 -18.28 -10.10 -16.80
C PRO A 224 -16.97 -9.78 -16.10
N THR A 225 -16.12 -8.95 -16.70
CA THR A 225 -14.86 -8.51 -16.07
C THR A 225 -15.11 -7.81 -14.73
N LEU A 226 -16.14 -6.96 -14.65
CA LEU A 226 -16.55 -6.32 -13.40
C LEU A 226 -16.98 -7.35 -12.34
N LEU A 227 -17.84 -8.30 -12.70
CA LEU A 227 -18.31 -9.37 -11.80
C LEU A 227 -17.15 -10.26 -11.33
N ILE A 228 -16.28 -10.65 -12.26
CA ILE A 228 -15.07 -11.41 -12.00
C ILE A 228 -14.17 -10.66 -11.03
N GLY A 229 -13.92 -9.37 -11.28
CA GLY A 229 -13.10 -8.54 -10.40
C GLY A 229 -13.66 -8.47 -8.99
N LEU A 230 -14.98 -8.38 -8.82
CA LEU A 230 -15.63 -8.40 -7.50
C LEU A 230 -15.49 -9.77 -6.81
N ILE A 231 -15.74 -10.86 -7.54
CA ILE A 231 -15.61 -12.22 -6.99
C ILE A 231 -14.15 -12.55 -6.66
N ALA A 232 -13.21 -12.07 -7.48
CA ALA A 232 -11.77 -12.28 -7.30
C ALA A 232 -11.23 -11.72 -5.99
N VAL A 233 -11.93 -10.77 -5.36
CA VAL A 233 -11.54 -10.22 -4.04
C VAL A 233 -11.80 -11.23 -2.91
N LEU A 234 -12.72 -12.19 -3.08
CA LEU A 234 -13.12 -13.11 -2.00
C LEU A 234 -11.96 -13.94 -1.41
N PRO A 235 -11.06 -14.56 -2.20
CA PRO A 235 -9.88 -15.24 -1.66
C PRO A 235 -9.00 -14.32 -0.79
N SER A 236 -8.83 -13.06 -1.17
CA SER A 236 -8.05 -12.11 -0.39
C SER A 236 -8.74 -11.68 0.90
N LEU A 237 -10.08 -11.70 0.97
CA LEU A 237 -10.80 -11.49 2.23
C LEU A 237 -10.54 -12.64 3.23
N ALA A 238 -10.34 -13.86 2.74
CA ALA A 238 -9.90 -14.96 3.60
C ALA A 238 -8.49 -14.68 4.17
N LEU A 239 -7.59 -14.11 3.36
CA LEU A 239 -6.27 -13.69 3.82
C LEU A 239 -6.31 -12.53 4.82
N VAL A 240 -7.22 -11.56 4.65
CA VAL A 240 -7.47 -10.51 5.66
C VAL A 240 -7.74 -11.14 7.02
N GLY A 241 -8.60 -12.17 7.08
CA GLY A 241 -8.85 -12.92 8.31
C GLY A 241 -7.62 -13.70 8.81
N TRP A 242 -6.89 -14.36 7.90
CA TRP A 242 -5.68 -15.14 8.23
C TRP A 242 -4.57 -14.28 8.86
N PHE A 243 -4.33 -13.09 8.32
CA PHE A 243 -3.30 -12.17 8.79
C PHE A 243 -3.79 -11.23 9.92
N GLY A 244 -5.00 -11.45 10.45
CA GLY A 244 -5.53 -10.65 11.55
C GLY A 244 -5.84 -9.19 11.19
N VAL A 245 -6.01 -8.88 9.90
CA VAL A 245 -6.33 -7.53 9.44
C VAL A 245 -7.74 -7.17 9.90
N PRO A 246 -7.92 -6.05 10.61
CA PRO A 246 -9.23 -5.69 11.13
C PRO A 246 -10.18 -5.32 9.99
N VAL A 247 -11.45 -5.73 10.13
CA VAL A 247 -12.55 -5.34 9.23
C VAL A 247 -13.52 -4.48 10.04
N ARG A 248 -13.23 -3.18 10.16
CA ARG A 248 -14.03 -2.26 10.99
C ARG A 248 -15.26 -1.68 10.27
N GLY A 249 -15.19 -1.56 8.95
CA GLY A 249 -16.22 -0.91 8.14
C GLY A 249 -17.19 -1.87 7.47
N ASN A 250 -18.02 -1.32 6.57
CA ASN A 250 -19.06 -2.07 5.88
C ASN A 250 -18.53 -2.72 4.58
N LEU A 251 -18.55 -4.06 4.53
CA LEU A 251 -18.11 -4.81 3.34
C LEU A 251 -18.98 -4.58 2.10
N SER A 252 -20.28 -4.31 2.25
CA SER A 252 -21.14 -3.96 1.11
C SER A 252 -20.74 -2.62 0.49
N LEU A 253 -20.36 -1.64 1.31
CA LEU A 253 -19.80 -0.37 0.83
C LEU A 253 -18.47 -0.60 0.11
N PHE A 254 -17.62 -1.47 0.67
CA PHE A 254 -16.37 -1.86 0.02
C PHE A 254 -16.61 -2.43 -1.37
N PHE A 255 -17.47 -3.44 -1.52
CA PHE A 255 -17.78 -4.00 -2.85
C PHE A 255 -18.38 -2.97 -3.82
N ALA A 256 -19.22 -2.05 -3.34
CA ALA A 256 -19.77 -0.97 -4.16
C ALA A 256 -18.67 -0.03 -4.69
N LEU A 257 -17.72 0.35 -3.82
CA LEU A 257 -16.59 1.21 -4.20
C LEU A 257 -15.52 0.46 -5.02
N THR A 258 -15.33 -0.84 -4.79
CA THR A 258 -14.53 -1.71 -5.66
C THR A 258 -15.12 -1.76 -7.05
N ALA A 259 -16.45 -1.90 -7.19
CA ALA A 259 -17.10 -1.87 -8.50
C ALA A 259 -16.84 -0.54 -9.22
N LEU A 260 -16.94 0.58 -8.50
CA LEU A 260 -16.64 1.91 -9.02
C LEU A 260 -15.18 2.04 -9.49
N PHE A 261 -14.23 1.56 -8.68
CA PHE A 261 -12.82 1.52 -9.05
C PHE A 261 -12.58 0.66 -10.31
N LEU A 262 -13.21 -0.51 -10.39
CA LEU A 262 -13.09 -1.42 -11.52
C LEU A 262 -13.61 -0.80 -12.82
N PHE A 263 -14.59 0.11 -12.82
CA PHE A 263 -14.95 0.86 -14.03
C PHE A 263 -13.77 1.64 -14.61
N SER A 264 -12.97 2.28 -13.74
CA SER A 264 -11.77 3.01 -14.16
C SER A 264 -10.72 2.07 -14.74
N ALA A 265 -10.46 0.97 -14.05
CA ALA A 265 -9.47 -0.03 -14.46
C ALA A 265 -9.87 -0.72 -15.79
N ILE A 266 -11.14 -1.09 -15.94
CA ILE A 266 -11.69 -1.67 -17.18
C ILE A 266 -11.60 -0.67 -18.33
N GLY A 267 -11.89 0.61 -18.07
CA GLY A 267 -11.69 1.68 -19.05
C GLY A 267 -10.25 1.72 -19.57
N LEU A 268 -9.27 1.71 -18.68
CA LEU A 268 -7.85 1.65 -19.05
C LEU A 268 -7.52 0.38 -19.86
N GLY A 269 -8.00 -0.78 -19.44
CA GLY A 269 -7.77 -2.05 -20.15
C GLY A 269 -8.33 -2.05 -21.57
N VAL A 270 -9.53 -1.48 -21.78
CA VAL A 270 -10.10 -1.33 -23.13
C VAL A 270 -9.30 -0.33 -23.97
N LEU A 271 -8.80 0.76 -23.37
CA LEU A 271 -7.93 1.71 -24.08
C LEU A 271 -6.63 1.04 -24.53
N VAL A 272 -6.03 0.21 -23.68
CA VAL A 272 -4.87 -0.63 -24.05
C VAL A 272 -5.24 -1.57 -25.19
N ALA A 273 -6.40 -2.22 -25.14
CA ALA A 273 -6.88 -3.10 -26.21
C ALA A 273 -7.02 -2.38 -27.55
N ALA A 274 -7.54 -1.15 -27.52
CA ALA A 274 -7.80 -0.37 -28.72
C ALA A 274 -6.54 -0.06 -29.52
N VAL A 275 -5.44 0.26 -28.83
CA VAL A 275 -4.15 0.59 -29.46
C VAL A 275 -3.29 -0.65 -29.76
N SER A 276 -3.69 -1.82 -29.27
CA SER A 276 -2.96 -3.08 -29.42
C SER A 276 -3.46 -3.90 -30.61
N ARG A 277 -2.53 -4.61 -31.26
CA ARG A 277 -2.84 -5.56 -32.35
C ARG A 277 -2.63 -7.02 -31.95
N THR A 278 -1.66 -7.28 -31.07
CA THR A 278 -1.34 -8.63 -30.59
C THR A 278 -1.43 -8.71 -29.07
N LEU A 279 -1.69 -9.90 -28.54
CA LEU A 279 -1.76 -10.12 -27.10
C LEU A 279 -0.48 -9.68 -26.38
N GLN A 280 0.69 -9.99 -26.96
CA GLN A 280 1.97 -9.58 -26.40
C GLN A 280 2.11 -8.06 -26.30
N GLN A 281 1.68 -7.32 -27.32
CA GLN A 281 1.69 -5.85 -27.29
C GLN A 281 0.78 -5.31 -26.19
N ALA A 282 -0.41 -5.89 -26.03
CA ALA A 282 -1.37 -5.48 -25.00
C ALA A 282 -0.82 -5.70 -23.58
N LEU A 283 -0.20 -6.87 -23.34
CA LEU A 283 0.42 -7.18 -22.06
C LEU A 283 1.59 -6.25 -21.73
N LEU A 284 2.46 -5.96 -22.72
CA LEU A 284 3.56 -5.01 -22.54
C LEU A 284 3.05 -3.60 -22.25
N LEU A 285 2.07 -3.11 -23.01
CA LEU A 285 1.49 -1.78 -22.78
C LEU A 285 0.77 -1.69 -21.44
N ALA A 286 0.03 -2.73 -21.04
CA ALA A 286 -0.56 -2.80 -19.71
C ALA A 286 0.53 -2.74 -18.64
N PHE A 287 1.59 -3.53 -18.75
CA PHE A 287 2.70 -3.54 -17.80
C PHE A 287 3.35 -2.16 -17.67
N PHE A 288 3.79 -1.55 -18.77
CA PHE A 288 4.42 -0.22 -18.74
C PHE A 288 3.46 0.90 -18.32
N GLY A 289 2.16 0.78 -18.63
CA GLY A 289 1.15 1.75 -18.22
C GLY A 289 0.78 1.66 -16.73
N LEU A 290 0.80 0.45 -16.16
CA LEU A 290 0.46 0.19 -14.76
C LEU A 290 1.55 0.66 -13.79
N PHE A 291 2.82 0.62 -14.19
CA PHE A 291 3.94 1.00 -13.31
C PHE A 291 3.81 2.45 -12.80
N PRO A 292 3.64 3.48 -13.65
CA PRO A 292 3.44 4.86 -13.18
C PRO A 292 2.25 5.00 -12.23
N LEU A 293 1.14 4.30 -12.50
CA LEU A 293 -0.05 4.30 -11.66
C LEU A 293 0.21 3.71 -10.27
N MET A 294 1.05 2.66 -10.21
CA MET A 294 1.47 2.01 -8.96
C MET A 294 2.45 2.88 -8.16
N PHE A 295 3.36 3.62 -8.81
CA PHE A 295 4.23 4.55 -8.10
C PHE A 295 3.45 5.77 -7.58
N LEU A 296 2.49 6.27 -8.36
CA LEU A 296 1.65 7.40 -7.99
C LEU A 296 0.55 7.04 -6.98
N SER A 297 0.29 5.77 -6.69
CA SER A 297 -0.82 5.37 -5.82
C SER A 297 -0.55 5.57 -4.33
N GLY A 298 0.71 5.65 -3.92
CA GLY A 298 1.10 5.60 -2.51
C GLY A 298 1.42 4.19 -1.99
N THR A 299 1.28 3.13 -2.80
CA THR A 299 1.56 1.75 -2.35
C THR A 299 3.06 1.46 -2.17
N MET A 300 3.92 2.11 -2.96
CA MET A 300 5.38 1.92 -2.92
C MET A 300 6.09 2.98 -2.08
N VAL A 301 5.68 4.25 -2.26
CA VAL A 301 6.26 5.41 -1.56
C VAL A 301 5.09 6.26 -1.07
N PRO A 302 5.10 6.72 0.20
CA PRO A 302 4.07 7.63 0.70
C PRO A 302 3.96 8.86 -0.19
N VAL A 303 2.73 9.26 -0.53
CA VAL A 303 2.54 10.35 -1.48
C VAL A 303 3.04 11.68 -0.90
N GLU A 304 2.95 11.85 0.40
CA GLU A 304 3.42 13.02 1.14
C GLU A 304 4.93 13.23 0.98
N SER A 305 5.68 12.16 0.73
CA SER A 305 7.13 12.20 0.51
C SER A 305 7.52 12.56 -0.93
N MET A 306 6.56 12.62 -1.86
CA MET A 306 6.84 12.94 -3.26
C MET A 306 6.96 14.46 -3.47
N PRO A 307 7.73 14.93 -4.48
CA PRO A 307 7.70 16.32 -4.91
C PRO A 307 6.30 16.79 -5.29
N ASN A 308 6.01 18.08 -5.08
CA ASN A 308 4.68 18.69 -5.31
C ASN A 308 4.04 18.36 -6.67
N LEU A 309 4.84 18.24 -7.74
CA LEU A 309 4.34 17.85 -9.06
C LEU A 309 3.76 16.43 -9.06
N LEU A 310 4.50 15.47 -8.51
CA LEU A 310 4.06 14.07 -8.43
C LEU A 310 2.86 13.92 -7.49
N GLN A 311 2.81 14.67 -6.38
CA GLN A 311 1.63 14.70 -5.52
C GLN A 311 0.37 15.12 -6.28
N ARG A 312 0.46 16.14 -7.15
CA ARG A 312 -0.68 16.55 -7.97
C ARG A 312 -1.04 15.50 -9.03
N LEU A 313 -0.06 14.90 -9.69
CA LEU A 313 -0.28 13.84 -10.66
C LEU A 313 -0.91 12.59 -10.04
N SER A 314 -0.62 12.31 -8.77
CA SER A 314 -1.19 11.18 -8.06
C SER A 314 -2.72 11.24 -7.93
N LEU A 315 -3.31 12.45 -7.94
CA LEU A 315 -4.76 12.64 -7.91
C LEU A 315 -5.44 12.13 -9.19
N ALA A 316 -4.69 11.88 -10.27
CA ALA A 316 -5.21 11.23 -11.47
C ALA A 316 -5.16 9.70 -11.39
N SER A 317 -4.54 9.12 -10.36
CA SER A 317 -4.44 7.67 -10.20
C SER A 317 -5.70 7.10 -9.56
N PRO A 318 -6.49 6.25 -10.25
CA PRO A 318 -7.61 5.56 -9.62
C PRO A 318 -7.15 4.63 -8.50
N LEU A 319 -5.93 4.08 -8.60
CA LEU A 319 -5.37 3.20 -7.57
C LEU A 319 -5.09 3.96 -6.26
N ARG A 320 -4.66 5.23 -6.33
CA ARG A 320 -4.51 6.09 -5.14
C ARG A 320 -5.82 6.16 -4.35
N HIS A 321 -6.89 6.51 -5.04
CA HIS A 321 -8.20 6.69 -4.40
C HIS A 321 -8.78 5.38 -3.88
N TYR A 322 -8.57 4.28 -4.60
CA TYR A 322 -9.02 2.97 -4.14
C TYR A 322 -8.22 2.45 -2.95
N LEU A 323 -6.91 2.74 -2.86
CA LEU A 323 -6.10 2.42 -1.71
C LEU A 323 -6.62 3.13 -0.45
N GLU A 324 -6.88 4.44 -0.53
CA GLU A 324 -7.44 5.23 0.59
C GLU A 324 -8.81 4.71 1.04
N ILE A 325 -9.68 4.33 0.09
CA ILE A 325 -10.97 3.70 0.39
C ILE A 325 -10.77 2.37 1.13
N THR A 326 -9.85 1.53 0.64
CA THR A 326 -9.59 0.20 1.23
C THR A 326 -9.04 0.35 2.64
N LEU A 327 -8.06 1.21 2.86
CA LEU A 327 -7.51 1.51 4.20
C LEU A 327 -8.59 2.13 5.11
N GLY A 328 -9.41 3.04 4.58
CA GLY A 328 -10.49 3.69 5.32
C GLY A 328 -11.53 2.69 5.83
N ILE A 329 -11.98 1.77 5.00
CA ILE A 329 -13.00 0.79 5.39
C ILE A 329 -12.43 -0.26 6.36
N PHE A 330 -11.29 -0.86 6.04
CA PHE A 330 -10.75 -1.96 6.85
C PHE A 330 -10.16 -1.44 8.16
N LEU A 331 -9.27 -0.44 8.09
CA LEU A 331 -8.53 0.03 9.27
C LEU A 331 -9.29 1.07 10.06
N LYS A 332 -9.94 2.05 9.40
CA LYS A 332 -10.58 3.18 10.09
C LYS A 332 -12.07 2.94 10.39
N GLY A 333 -12.73 2.06 9.63
CA GLY A 333 -14.17 1.79 9.75
C GLY A 333 -15.06 2.92 9.27
N VAL A 334 -14.55 3.80 8.40
CA VAL A 334 -15.27 4.98 7.93
C VAL A 334 -16.18 4.65 6.75
N GLY A 335 -17.32 5.33 6.67
CA GLY A 335 -18.30 5.23 5.60
C GLY A 335 -18.19 6.35 4.57
N MET A 336 -19.27 6.54 3.81
CA MET A 336 -19.33 7.50 2.71
C MET A 336 -19.18 8.95 3.16
N GLU A 337 -19.49 9.25 4.42
CA GLU A 337 -19.31 10.55 5.04
C GLU A 337 -17.88 11.09 4.95
N ILE A 338 -16.88 10.19 4.96
CA ILE A 338 -15.47 10.54 4.79
C ILE A 338 -14.95 10.11 3.42
N LEU A 339 -15.46 9.01 2.86
CA LEU A 339 -14.93 8.43 1.62
C LEU A 339 -15.44 9.08 0.34
N TRP A 340 -16.45 9.97 0.41
CA TRP A 340 -17.03 10.61 -0.77
C TRP A 340 -16.03 11.34 -1.69
N PRO A 341 -14.94 12.00 -1.21
CA PRO A 341 -14.01 12.67 -2.13
C PRO A 341 -13.27 11.68 -3.02
N HIS A 342 -12.91 10.51 -2.46
CA HIS A 342 -12.24 9.44 -3.22
C HIS A 342 -13.21 8.73 -4.16
N ALA A 343 -14.45 8.49 -3.73
CA ALA A 343 -15.49 7.97 -4.61
C ALA A 343 -15.78 8.93 -5.77
N LEU A 344 -15.88 10.23 -5.51
CA LEU A 344 -16.06 11.25 -6.54
C LEU A 344 -14.87 11.28 -7.50
N ALA A 345 -13.65 11.22 -7.00
CA ALA A 345 -12.46 11.14 -7.85
C ALA A 345 -12.49 9.90 -8.77
N LEU A 346 -12.90 8.74 -8.25
CA LEU A 346 -13.09 7.54 -9.07
C LEU A 346 -14.18 7.71 -10.14
N VAL A 347 -15.27 8.44 -9.86
CA VAL A 347 -16.28 8.78 -10.88
C VAL A 347 -15.66 9.71 -11.94
N VAL A 348 -14.98 10.76 -11.51
CA VAL A 348 -14.38 11.78 -12.38
C VAL A 348 -13.27 11.20 -13.26
N ILE A 349 -12.53 10.21 -12.78
CA ILE A 349 -11.49 9.51 -13.55
C ILE A 349 -12.12 8.40 -14.41
N GLY A 350 -12.94 7.56 -13.79
CA GLY A 350 -13.48 6.35 -14.42
C GLY A 350 -14.48 6.62 -15.52
N MET A 351 -15.38 7.59 -15.33
CA MET A 351 -16.45 7.86 -16.29
C MET A 351 -15.88 8.37 -17.63
N PRO A 352 -14.95 9.34 -17.69
CA PRO A 352 -14.28 9.73 -18.93
C PRO A 352 -13.47 8.60 -19.58
N LEU A 353 -12.73 7.80 -18.80
CA LEU A 353 -11.97 6.66 -19.32
C LEU A 353 -12.88 5.62 -19.95
N TYR A 354 -13.98 5.28 -19.28
CA TYR A 354 -14.95 4.31 -19.76
C TYR A 354 -15.72 4.83 -20.99
N LEU A 355 -16.06 6.12 -21.03
CA LEU A 355 -16.62 6.76 -22.22
C LEU A 355 -15.63 6.75 -23.38
N ALA A 356 -14.37 7.13 -23.16
CA ALA A 356 -13.34 7.09 -24.19
C ALA A 356 -13.16 5.66 -24.73
N ALA A 357 -13.11 4.67 -23.84
CA ALA A 357 -13.10 3.26 -24.19
C ALA A 357 -14.29 2.86 -25.09
N TRP A 358 -15.52 3.25 -24.73
CA TRP A 358 -16.70 3.00 -25.55
C TRP A 358 -16.64 3.70 -26.93
N LEU A 359 -16.23 4.96 -26.96
CA LEU A 359 -16.13 5.76 -28.19
C LEU A 359 -15.08 5.23 -29.17
N ILE A 360 -14.04 4.57 -28.66
CA ILE A 360 -13.01 3.92 -29.47
C ILE A 360 -13.45 2.50 -29.86
N PHE A 361 -14.07 1.75 -28.94
CA PHE A 361 -14.60 0.41 -29.22
C PHE A 361 -15.62 0.43 -30.37
N ARG A 362 -16.49 1.44 -30.42
CA ARG A 362 -17.44 1.60 -31.54
C ARG A 362 -16.76 1.90 -32.88
N ARG A 363 -15.48 2.27 -32.91
CA ARG A 363 -14.72 2.57 -34.14
C ARG A 363 -13.80 1.43 -34.57
N LEU A 364 -13.72 0.35 -33.79
CA LEU A 364 -13.01 -0.85 -34.22
C LEU A 364 -13.66 -1.37 -35.53
N PRO A 365 -12.85 -1.78 -36.52
CA PRO A 365 -13.32 -2.26 -37.81
C PRO A 365 -14.17 -3.53 -37.68
#